data_AF-A0A926YW41-F1
#
_entry.id   AF-A0A926YW41-F1
#
_cell.length_a   1.000
_cell.length_b   1.000
_cell.length_c   1.000
_cell.angle_alpha   90.00
_cell.angle_beta   90.00
_cell.angle_gamma   90.00
#
_symmetry.space_group_name_H-M   'P 1'
#
loop_
_entity.id
_entity.type
_entity.pdbx_description
1 polymer ?
#
loop_
_entity_poly.entity_id
_entity_poly.type
_entity_poly.pdbx_seq_one_letter_code
_entity_poly.pdbx_strand_id
1 'polypeptide(L)'
;MHFTKRGNFYQASRITGPRHNFLAIALKPGHTRETVIEALPPVGECRHAALSAEAILSSVTEGVVEANSRFGTDYGVSHIYYVENDTPPEAVYGFMAHEIIKQLNSGGEFVEVKESEKSSGA
;
A
#
# COMPACT_ATOMS: atom_id res chain seq x y z
N MET A 1 5.83 -3.80 -10.94
CA MET A 1 5.67 -3.55 -9.49
C MET A 1 6.77 -4.30 -8.77
N HIS A 2 7.22 -3.78 -7.64
CA HIS A 2 8.11 -4.47 -6.72
C HIS A 2 7.32 -4.73 -5.43
N PHE A 3 7.42 -5.93 -4.89
CA PHE A 3 6.74 -6.34 -3.67
C PHE A 3 7.77 -6.56 -2.55
N THR A 4 7.59 -5.86 -1.43
CA THR A 4 8.42 -6.02 -0.24
C THR A 4 7.58 -6.29 0.99
N LYS A 5 8.18 -6.86 2.01
CA LYS A 5 7.55 -7.04 3.32
C LYS A 5 8.41 -6.41 4.40
N ARG A 6 7.78 -5.66 5.30
CA ARG A 6 8.43 -5.04 6.46
C ARG A 6 7.62 -5.37 7.71
N GLY A 7 8.08 -6.34 8.49
CA GLY A 7 7.33 -6.82 9.65
C GLY A 7 5.93 -7.30 9.23
N ASN A 8 4.88 -6.63 9.72
CA ASN A 8 3.48 -6.95 9.40
C ASN A 8 2.93 -6.23 8.16
N PHE A 9 3.74 -5.41 7.48
CA PHE A 9 3.32 -4.64 6.32
C PHE A 9 3.71 -5.31 5.02
N TYR A 10 2.72 -5.54 4.18
CA TYR A 10 2.92 -5.88 2.77
C TYR A 10 3.00 -4.60 1.98
N GLN A 11 4.00 -4.50 1.12
CA GLN A 11 4.32 -3.28 0.42
C GLN A 11 4.37 -3.52 -1.08
N ALA A 12 3.94 -2.51 -1.83
CA ALA A 12 4.08 -2.46 -3.26
C ALA A 12 4.66 -1.11 -3.68
N SER A 13 5.65 -1.16 -4.56
CA SER A 13 6.16 0.01 -5.28
C SER A 13 5.83 -0.14 -6.76
N ARG A 14 5.16 0.87 -7.32
CA ARG A 14 4.82 0.94 -8.74
C ARG A 14 5.55 2.11 -9.36
N ILE A 15 6.50 1.82 -10.25
CA ILE A 15 7.23 2.83 -11.02
C ILE A 15 6.90 2.61 -12.50
N THR A 16 6.30 3.60 -13.15
CA THR A 16 6.00 3.60 -14.58
C THR A 16 6.39 4.94 -15.19
N GLY A 17 7.63 5.03 -15.70
CA GLY A 17 8.20 6.28 -16.19
C GLY A 17 8.30 7.33 -15.07
N PRO A 18 7.72 8.54 -15.23
CA PRO A 18 7.77 9.57 -14.20
C PRO A 18 6.85 9.25 -13.01
N ARG A 19 5.91 8.30 -13.16
CA ARG A 19 4.93 7.99 -12.12
C ARG A 19 5.52 6.99 -11.14
N HIS A 20 5.45 7.33 -9.86
CA HIS A 20 5.84 6.47 -8.75
C HIS A 20 4.75 6.51 -7.69
N ASN A 21 4.41 5.33 -7.19
CA ASN A 21 3.48 5.14 -6.09
C ASN A 21 4.05 4.09 -5.15
N PHE A 22 3.92 4.36 -3.85
CA PHE A 22 4.24 3.45 -2.78
C PHE A 22 3.00 3.19 -1.93
N LEU A 23 2.70 1.92 -1.70
CA LEU A 23 1.65 1.49 -0.78
C LEU A 23 2.22 0.49 0.22
N ALA A 24 1.96 0.70 1.50
CA ALA A 24 2.14 -0.33 2.52
C ALA A 24 0.84 -0.56 3.27
N ILE A 25 0.43 -1.82 3.42
CA ILE A 25 -0.79 -2.20 4.11
C ILE A 25 -0.54 -3.31 5.14
N ALA A 26 -1.21 -3.21 6.28
CA ALA A 26 -1.29 -4.30 7.25
C ALA A 26 -2.62 -5.02 7.10
N LEU A 27 -2.55 -6.28 6.63
CA LEU A 27 -3.71 -7.14 6.44
C LEU A 27 -4.05 -7.91 7.72
N LYS A 28 -5.33 -8.15 7.96
CA LYS A 28 -5.86 -9.02 9.01
C LYS A 28 -6.91 -9.97 8.42
N PRO A 29 -7.11 -11.17 8.98
CA PRO A 29 -8.23 -12.02 8.59
C PRO A 29 -9.58 -11.35 8.92
N GLY A 30 -10.55 -11.48 8.02
CA GLY A 30 -11.88 -10.94 8.18
C GLY A 30 -11.99 -9.43 7.95
N HIS A 31 -13.18 -8.90 8.19
CA HIS A 31 -13.46 -7.49 7.98
C HIS A 31 -12.84 -6.62 9.09
N THR A 32 -12.21 -5.51 8.71
CA THR A 32 -11.72 -4.50 9.67
C THR A 32 -12.75 -3.38 9.80
N ARG A 33 -13.07 -2.95 11.03
CA ARG A 33 -14.02 -1.85 11.27
C ARG A 33 -13.39 -0.46 11.23
N GLU A 34 -12.09 -0.37 11.54
CA GLU A 34 -11.34 0.89 11.59
C GLU A 34 -10.00 0.70 10.88
N THR A 35 -9.75 1.54 9.88
CA THR A 35 -8.50 1.56 9.12
C THR A 35 -7.79 2.87 9.39
N VAL A 36 -6.55 2.78 9.89
CA VAL A 36 -5.68 3.94 10.05
C VAL A 36 -5.02 4.24 8.71
N ILE A 37 -5.00 5.50 8.29
CA ILE A 37 -4.30 5.94 7.08
C ILE A 37 -3.34 7.08 7.42
N GLU A 38 -2.09 6.94 7.04
CA GLU A 38 -1.02 7.90 7.34
C GLU A 38 -0.20 8.20 6.08
N ALA A 39 0.04 9.49 5.84
CA ALA A 39 0.96 9.93 4.81
C ALA A 39 2.40 9.87 5.33
N LEU A 40 3.27 9.24 4.56
CA LEU A 40 4.71 9.25 4.78
C LEU A 40 5.31 10.53 4.17
N PRO A 41 6.45 11.00 4.72
CA PRO A 41 7.17 12.15 4.18
C PRO A 41 7.47 11.98 2.69
N PRO A 42 7.60 13.10 1.96
CA PRO A 42 7.82 13.08 0.53
C PRO A 42 9.18 12.46 0.22
N VAL A 43 9.25 11.72 -0.89
CA VAL A 43 10.48 11.10 -1.37
C VAL A 43 10.91 11.75 -2.68
N GLY A 44 12.17 12.18 -2.76
CA GLY A 44 12.69 12.92 -3.91
C GLY A 44 12.08 14.33 -4.04
N GLU A 45 12.18 14.90 -5.24
CA GLU A 45 11.78 16.29 -5.51
C GLU A 45 10.48 16.41 -6.32
N CYS A 46 9.71 15.32 -6.40
CA CYS A 46 8.50 15.30 -7.23
C CYS A 46 7.42 16.20 -6.64
N ARG A 47 6.83 17.05 -7.51
CA ARG A 47 5.77 18.00 -7.16
C ARG A 47 4.52 17.64 -7.94
N HIS A 48 3.64 16.87 -7.31
CA HIS A 48 2.34 16.51 -7.85
C HIS A 48 1.22 17.24 -7.09
N ALA A 49 0.00 17.14 -7.63
CA ALA A 49 -1.17 17.54 -6.86
C ALA A 49 -1.28 16.68 -5.59
N ALA A 50 -1.76 17.28 -4.50
CA ALA A 50 -1.96 16.57 -3.25
C ALA A 50 -2.96 15.43 -3.44
N LEU A 51 -2.63 14.27 -2.86
CA LEU A 51 -3.51 13.10 -2.83
C LEU A 51 -4.56 13.26 -1.75
N SER A 52 -5.77 12.76 -2.01
CA SER A 52 -6.82 12.66 -0.98
C SER A 52 -6.69 11.36 -0.20
N ALA A 53 -6.41 11.45 1.10
CA ALA A 53 -6.37 10.30 1.98
C ALA A 53 -7.70 9.52 1.99
N GLU A 54 -8.84 10.21 1.96
CA GLU A 54 -10.16 9.57 1.89
C GLU A 54 -10.34 8.78 0.58
N ALA A 55 -9.91 9.33 -0.55
CA ALA A 55 -9.99 8.65 -1.83
C ALA A 55 -9.02 7.47 -1.93
N ILE A 56 -7.83 7.56 -1.33
CA ILE A 56 -6.90 6.43 -1.18
C ILE A 56 -7.52 5.34 -0.32
N LEU A 57 -8.08 5.68 0.85
CA LEU A 57 -8.73 4.73 1.74
C LEU A 57 -9.86 3.99 1.03
N SER A 58 -10.74 4.70 0.31
CA SER A 58 -11.81 4.08 -0.49
C SER A 58 -11.22 3.14 -1.54
N SER A 59 -10.26 3.63 -2.34
CA SER A 59 -9.65 2.85 -3.42
C SER A 59 -8.96 1.58 -2.92
N VAL A 60 -8.18 1.67 -1.83
CA VAL A 60 -7.50 0.52 -1.22
C VAL A 60 -8.51 -0.49 -0.70
N THR A 61 -9.54 -0.04 0.00
CA THR A 61 -10.61 -0.91 0.52
C THR A 61 -11.32 -1.63 -0.60
N GLU A 62 -11.72 -0.91 -1.66
CA GLU A 62 -12.35 -1.48 -2.85
C GLU A 62 -11.46 -2.52 -3.54
N GLY A 63 -10.18 -2.22 -3.72
CA GLY A 63 -9.21 -3.16 -4.32
C GLY A 63 -9.02 -4.43 -3.48
N VAL A 64 -9.05 -4.31 -2.15
CA VAL A 64 -9.01 -5.49 -1.25
C VAL A 64 -10.30 -6.30 -1.34
N VAL A 65 -11.46 -5.67 -1.36
CA VAL A 65 -12.75 -6.35 -1.53
C VAL A 65 -12.82 -7.08 -2.86
N GLU A 66 -12.39 -6.44 -3.95
CA GLU A 66 -12.33 -7.05 -5.28
C GLU A 66 -11.42 -8.29 -5.27
N ALA A 67 -10.21 -8.16 -4.72
CA ALA A 67 -9.25 -9.26 -4.65
C ALA A 67 -9.76 -10.42 -3.79
N ASN A 68 -10.37 -10.12 -2.64
CA ASN A 68 -11.02 -11.14 -1.80
C ASN A 68 -12.08 -11.91 -2.57
N SER A 69 -12.99 -11.21 -3.25
CA SER A 69 -14.01 -11.83 -4.08
C SER A 69 -13.41 -12.67 -5.20
N ARG A 70 -12.30 -12.22 -5.81
CA ARG A 70 -11.68 -12.87 -6.96
C ARG A 70 -10.88 -14.12 -6.58
N PHE A 71 -10.17 -14.08 -5.45
CA PHE A 71 -9.24 -15.12 -5.05
C PHE A 71 -9.78 -16.03 -3.94
N GLY A 72 -10.99 -15.78 -3.44
CA GLY A 72 -11.58 -16.54 -2.34
C GLY A 72 -10.87 -16.31 -1.01
N THR A 73 -10.27 -15.13 -0.82
CA THR A 73 -9.62 -14.72 0.44
C THR A 73 -10.56 -13.86 1.28
N ASP A 74 -10.22 -13.67 2.55
CA ASP A 74 -11.00 -12.85 3.48
C ASP A 74 -10.05 -11.96 4.30
N TYR A 75 -9.50 -10.94 3.64
CA TYR A 75 -8.61 -9.96 4.26
C TYR A 75 -9.30 -8.62 4.49
N GLY A 76 -9.04 -8.03 5.65
CA GLY A 76 -9.32 -6.63 5.96
C GLY A 76 -8.02 -5.83 6.07
N VAL A 77 -8.11 -4.51 5.84
CA VAL A 77 -6.98 -3.59 5.97
C VAL A 77 -7.08 -2.83 7.29
N SER A 78 -6.02 -2.89 8.09
CA SER A 78 -5.97 -2.18 9.38
C SER A 78 -5.16 -0.90 9.34
N HIS A 79 -4.14 -0.84 8.49
CA HIS A 79 -3.27 0.32 8.35
C HIS A 79 -2.91 0.49 6.88
N ILE A 80 -2.84 1.74 6.43
CA ILE A 80 -2.44 2.17 5.10
C ILE A 80 -1.38 3.25 5.25
N TYR A 81 -0.23 3.06 4.60
CA TYR A 81 0.77 4.09 4.41
C TYR A 81 0.97 4.36 2.92
N TYR A 82 1.06 5.63 2.57
CA TYR A 82 1.35 6.12 1.21
C TYR A 82 2.32 7.29 1.29
N VAL A 83 3.03 7.62 0.21
CA VAL A 83 3.94 8.78 0.19
C VAL A 83 3.18 10.01 -0.31
N GLU A 84 3.26 11.14 0.41
CA GLU A 84 2.41 12.30 0.14
C GLU A 84 2.59 12.94 -1.25
N ASN A 85 3.80 12.83 -1.83
CA ASN A 85 4.14 13.40 -3.13
C ASN A 85 4.12 12.37 -4.28
N ASP A 86 3.57 11.18 -4.03
CA ASP A 86 3.33 10.18 -5.06
C ASP A 86 2.42 10.71 -6.18
N THR A 87 2.42 10.02 -7.32
CA THR A 87 1.71 10.48 -8.51
C THR A 87 0.23 10.08 -8.50
N PRO A 88 -0.74 11.01 -8.66
CA PRO A 88 -2.15 10.67 -8.88
C PRO A 88 -2.37 9.77 -10.13
N PRO A 89 -3.52 9.10 -10.26
CA PRO A 89 -4.72 9.17 -9.41
C PRO A 89 -4.73 8.17 -8.24
N GLU A 90 -5.55 8.45 -7.22
CA GLU A 90 -5.75 7.62 -6.03
C GLU A 90 -6.24 6.20 -6.35
N ALA A 91 -6.95 6.03 -7.46
CA ALA A 91 -7.40 4.72 -7.94
C ALA A 91 -6.24 3.72 -8.15
N VAL A 92 -5.01 4.21 -8.38
CA VAL A 92 -3.82 3.36 -8.49
C VAL A 92 -3.54 2.60 -7.19
N TYR A 93 -3.86 3.17 -6.03
CA TYR A 93 -3.65 2.51 -4.74
C TYR A 93 -4.60 1.30 -4.56
N GLY A 94 -5.81 1.37 -5.11
CA GLY A 94 -6.72 0.22 -5.17
C GLY A 94 -6.16 -0.92 -6.01
N PHE A 95 -5.65 -0.60 -7.20
CA PHE A 95 -4.95 -1.58 -8.04
C PHE A 95 -3.74 -2.20 -7.33
N MET A 96 -2.94 -1.39 -6.62
CA MET A 96 -1.79 -1.88 -5.86
C MET A 96 -2.20 -2.81 -4.72
N ALA A 97 -3.28 -2.51 -4.00
CA ALA A 97 -3.83 -3.36 -2.94
C ALA A 97 -4.32 -4.71 -3.48
N HIS A 98 -5.03 -4.70 -4.61
CA HIS A 98 -5.44 -5.91 -5.31
C HIS A 98 -4.23 -6.77 -5.70
N GLU A 99 -3.20 -6.18 -6.29
CA GLU A 99 -2.00 -6.90 -6.71
C GLU A 99 -1.18 -7.45 -5.51
N ILE A 100 -1.19 -6.80 -4.34
CA ILE A 100 -0.61 -7.36 -3.12
C ILE A 100 -1.32 -8.66 -2.72
N ILE A 101 -2.65 -8.67 -2.68
CA ILE A 101 -3.42 -9.88 -2.31
C ILE A 101 -3.24 -10.98 -3.35
N LYS A 102 -3.24 -10.63 -4.64
CA LYS A 102 -2.94 -11.57 -5.71
C LYS A 102 -1.57 -12.22 -5.52
N GLN A 103 -0.54 -11.42 -5.25
CA GLN A 103 0.83 -11.91 -5.00
C GLN A 103 0.86 -12.88 -3.81
N LEU A 104 0.16 -12.55 -2.72
CA LEU A 104 0.03 -13.45 -1.56
C LEU A 104 -0.67 -14.75 -1.92
N ASN A 105 -1.82 -14.67 -2.59
CA ASN A 105 -2.63 -15.82 -2.96
C ASN A 105 -1.89 -16.77 -3.93
N SER A 106 -1.08 -16.23 -4.84
CA SER A 106 -0.26 -17.05 -5.75
C SER A 106 0.99 -17.65 -5.09
N GLY A 107 1.26 -17.37 -3.81
CA GLY A 107 2.50 -17.76 -3.14
C GLY A 107 3.73 -17.03 -3.70
N GLY A 108 3.53 -15.84 -4.26
CA GLY A 108 4.60 -15.02 -4.82
C GLY A 108 5.49 -14.43 -3.74
N GLU A 109 6.75 -14.17 -4.09
CA GLU A 109 7.74 -13.65 -3.15
C GLU A 109 7.49 -12.18 -2.78
N PHE A 110 7.76 -11.85 -1.53
CA PHE A 110 7.94 -10.49 -1.04
C PHE A 110 9.36 -10.37 -0.50
N VAL A 111 10.13 -9.40 -0.99
CA VAL A 111 11.49 -9.19 -0.49
C VAL A 111 11.41 -8.60 0.93
N GLU A 112 11.98 -9.31 1.91
CA GLU A 112 12.03 -8.83 3.29
C GLU A 112 12.99 -7.65 3.41
N VAL A 113 12.49 -6.52 3.92
CA VAL A 113 13.27 -5.31 4.20
C VAL A 113 13.38 -5.11 5.71
N LYS A 114 14.62 -5.05 6.19
CA LYS A 114 14.91 -4.81 7.61
C LYS A 114 14.42 -3.43 8.04
N GLU A 115 13.98 -3.33 9.30
CA GLU A 115 13.82 -2.03 9.95
C GLU A 115 15.18 -1.33 9.97
N SER A 116 15.26 -0.18 9.31
CA SER A 116 16.36 0.75 9.49
C SER A 116 16.19 1.37 10.86
N GLU A 117 17.14 1.15 11.78
CA GLU A 117 17.22 1.89 13.04
C GLU A 117 17.11 3.38 12.70
N LYS A 118 16.07 4.05 13.21
CA LYS A 118 16.06 5.51 13.21
C LYS A 118 17.30 5.92 14.00
N SER A 119 18.30 6.45 13.30
CA SER A 119 19.34 7.24 13.93
C SER A 119 18.63 8.40 14.63
N SER A 120 18.43 8.25 15.94
CA SER A 120 18.09 9.35 16.84
C SER A 120 19.27 10.31 16.81
N GLY A 121 19.28 11.21 15.83
CA GLY A 121 20.07 12.42 15.88
C GLY A 121 19.40 13.36 16.87
N ALA A 122 19.86 13.29 18.12
CA ALA A 122 19.74 14.39 19.08
C ALA A 122 20.89 15.37 18.86
#